data_AF-A0A9E4GGW0-F1
#
_entry.id   AF-A0A9E4GGW0-F1
#
_cell.length_a   1.000
_cell.length_b   1.000
_cell.length_c   1.000
_cell.angle_alpha   90.00
_cell.angle_beta   90.00
_cell.angle_gamma   90.00
#
_symmetry.space_group_name_H-M   'P 1'
#
loop_
_entity.id
_entity.type
_entity.pdbx_description
1 polymer ?
#
loop_
_entity_poly.entity_id
_entity_poly.type
_entity_poly.pdbx_seq_one_letter_code
_entity_poly.pdbx_strand_id
1 'polypeptide(L)'
;MPSTLPAVGLYAEQKRLSQATLARWRSWPTTDQQALLTVAQELRLGENHLRDFLDWLEEIVLRDGGSIAAVLQQPAVRRALKLGRSRNDKLKAVKDALRRLRYPEIARLEHELQTCVKALALGPQVRVAFPPAFEGDEVTLEVRVKSAKDLDAVVSRIRQRLTDGTFQRLFELLDEA
;
A
#
# COMPACT_ATOMS: atom_id res chain seq x y z
N MET A 1 -33.21 -12.18 -1.32
CA MET A 1 -31.75 -11.98 -1.48
C MET A 1 -31.31 -12.86 -2.64
N PRO A 2 -30.94 -12.33 -3.81
CA PRO A 2 -30.40 -13.17 -4.88
C PRO A 2 -29.15 -13.87 -4.36
N SER A 3 -29.11 -15.18 -4.50
CA SER A 3 -28.01 -16.05 -4.08
C SER A 3 -26.67 -15.54 -4.64
N THR A 4 -25.66 -15.36 -3.80
CA THR A 4 -24.33 -14.83 -4.18
C THR A 4 -23.52 -15.79 -5.04
N LEU A 5 -23.73 -17.10 -4.87
CA LEU A 5 -23.04 -18.16 -5.61
C LEU A 5 -23.17 -18.06 -7.14
N PRO A 6 -24.38 -17.82 -7.72
CA PRO A 6 -24.49 -17.59 -9.16
C PRO A 6 -23.81 -16.28 -9.60
N ALA A 7 -23.79 -15.23 -8.78
CA ALA A 7 -23.18 -13.95 -9.17
C ALA A 7 -21.64 -14.04 -9.31
N VAL A 8 -20.97 -14.79 -8.43
CA VAL A 8 -19.52 -15.06 -8.56
C VAL A 8 -19.26 -15.92 -9.81
N GLY A 9 -20.12 -16.90 -10.10
CA GLY A 9 -20.02 -17.71 -11.33
C GLY A 9 -20.16 -16.88 -12.60
N LEU A 10 -21.16 -16.01 -12.67
CA LEU A 10 -21.39 -15.11 -13.82
C LEU A 10 -20.21 -14.17 -14.04
N TYR A 11 -19.65 -13.59 -12.97
CA TYR A 11 -18.46 -12.76 -13.06
C TYR A 11 -17.27 -13.57 -13.59
N ALA A 12 -17.13 -14.81 -13.12
CA ALA A 12 -16.06 -15.70 -13.55
C ALA A 12 -16.13 -16.04 -15.04
N GLU A 13 -17.31 -16.35 -15.55
CA GLU A 13 -17.55 -16.57 -16.99
C GLU A 13 -17.24 -15.31 -17.80
N GLN A 14 -17.75 -14.15 -17.38
CA GLN A 14 -17.53 -12.87 -18.05
C GLN A 14 -16.04 -12.50 -18.15
N LYS A 15 -15.29 -12.76 -17.07
CA LYS A 15 -13.84 -12.47 -16.99
C LYS A 15 -12.96 -13.62 -17.46
N ARG A 16 -13.57 -14.74 -17.88
CA ARG A 16 -12.90 -15.98 -18.30
C ARG A 16 -11.91 -16.47 -17.23
N LEU A 17 -12.36 -16.49 -15.98
CA LEU A 17 -11.54 -16.93 -14.88
C LEU A 17 -11.28 -18.43 -14.96
N SER A 18 -10.11 -18.87 -14.49
CA SER A 18 -9.80 -20.29 -14.42
C SER A 18 -10.68 -21.00 -13.37
N GLN A 19 -10.91 -22.30 -13.58
CA GLN A 19 -11.65 -23.12 -12.60
C GLN A 19 -10.96 -23.13 -11.24
N ALA A 20 -9.63 -23.10 -11.20
CA ALA A 20 -8.86 -23.03 -9.96
C ALA A 20 -9.13 -21.72 -9.18
N THR A 21 -9.07 -20.57 -9.86
CA THR A 21 -9.37 -19.26 -9.26
C THR A 21 -10.82 -19.19 -8.75
N LEU A 22 -11.77 -19.70 -9.54
CA LEU A 22 -13.18 -19.74 -9.15
C LEU A 22 -13.43 -20.67 -7.96
N ALA A 23 -12.84 -21.87 -7.95
CA ALA A 23 -12.98 -22.83 -6.86
C ALA A 23 -12.41 -22.26 -5.56
N ARG A 24 -11.23 -21.62 -5.62
CA ARG A 24 -10.62 -20.94 -4.48
C ARG A 24 -11.53 -19.84 -3.93
N TRP A 25 -12.03 -18.95 -4.78
CA TRP A 25 -12.94 -17.89 -4.34
C TRP A 25 -14.23 -18.46 -3.73
N ARG A 26 -14.81 -19.51 -4.32
CA ARG A 26 -16.00 -20.18 -3.78
C ARG A 26 -15.79 -20.94 -2.47
N SER A 27 -14.55 -21.24 -2.11
CA SER A 27 -14.23 -21.92 -0.84
C SER A 27 -14.47 -21.02 0.38
N TRP A 28 -14.48 -19.70 0.19
CA TRP A 28 -14.68 -18.74 1.29
C TRP A 28 -16.14 -18.65 1.73
N PRO A 29 -16.44 -18.11 2.94
CA PRO A 29 -17.81 -17.80 3.34
C PRO A 29 -18.53 -16.87 2.37
N THR A 30 -19.86 -17.00 2.26
CA THR A 30 -20.66 -16.21 1.30
C THR A 30 -20.53 -14.69 1.50
N THR A 31 -20.35 -14.23 2.73
CA THR A 31 -20.10 -12.81 3.06
C THR A 31 -18.80 -12.30 2.44
N ASP A 32 -17.75 -13.11 2.51
CA ASP A 32 -16.43 -12.79 1.98
C ASP A 32 -16.41 -12.87 0.46
N GLN A 33 -17.11 -13.87 -0.11
CA GLN A 33 -17.36 -13.94 -1.55
C GLN A 33 -18.02 -12.66 -2.07
N GLN A 34 -19.08 -12.20 -1.40
CA GLN A 34 -19.83 -11.00 -1.79
C GLN A 34 -19.01 -9.72 -1.63
N ALA A 35 -18.21 -9.63 -0.57
CA ALA A 35 -17.35 -8.48 -0.34
C ALA A 35 -16.31 -8.34 -1.46
N LEU A 36 -15.62 -9.43 -1.82
CA LEU A 36 -14.68 -9.40 -2.94
C LEU A 36 -15.41 -9.17 -4.27
N LEU A 37 -16.61 -9.72 -4.47
CA LEU A 37 -17.36 -9.56 -5.72
C LEU A 37 -17.68 -8.08 -5.99
N THR A 38 -18.09 -7.37 -4.95
CA THR A 38 -18.36 -5.92 -5.01
C THR A 38 -17.12 -5.16 -5.49
N VAL A 39 -15.96 -5.45 -4.89
CA VAL A 39 -14.68 -4.81 -5.25
C VAL A 39 -14.23 -5.22 -6.65
N ALA A 40 -14.38 -6.49 -7.00
CA ALA A 40 -14.00 -7.04 -8.30
C ALA A 40 -14.81 -6.43 -9.44
N GLN A 41 -16.10 -6.19 -9.22
CA GLN A 41 -16.98 -5.49 -10.16
C GLN A 41 -16.62 -4.02 -10.29
N GLU A 42 -16.42 -3.30 -9.18
CA GLU A 42 -16.04 -1.89 -9.19
C GLU A 42 -14.72 -1.65 -9.93
N LEU A 43 -13.70 -2.46 -9.64
CA LEU A 43 -12.38 -2.35 -10.26
C LEU A 43 -12.27 -3.08 -11.60
N ARG A 44 -13.31 -3.82 -11.99
CA ARG A 44 -13.36 -4.69 -13.19
C ARG A 44 -12.14 -5.61 -13.30
N LEU A 45 -11.75 -6.24 -12.19
CA LEU A 45 -10.59 -7.13 -12.11
C LEU A 45 -10.61 -8.21 -13.21
N GLY A 46 -9.43 -8.55 -13.72
CA GLY A 46 -9.22 -9.76 -14.54
C GLY A 46 -8.53 -10.84 -13.70
N GLU A 47 -8.39 -12.04 -14.27
CA GLU A 47 -7.77 -13.22 -13.62
C GLU A 47 -6.51 -12.87 -12.81
N ASN A 48 -5.54 -12.18 -13.43
CA ASN A 48 -4.27 -11.88 -12.77
C ASN A 48 -4.44 -11.02 -11.51
N HIS A 49 -5.19 -9.93 -11.60
CA HIS A 49 -5.41 -9.07 -10.44
C HIS A 49 -6.30 -9.74 -9.40
N LEU A 50 -7.25 -10.57 -9.83
CA LEU A 50 -8.07 -11.30 -8.88
C LEU A 50 -7.22 -12.29 -8.09
N ARG A 51 -6.33 -13.05 -8.73
CA ARG A 51 -5.40 -13.95 -8.03
C ARG A 51 -4.53 -13.20 -7.02
N ASP A 52 -3.95 -12.05 -7.40
CA ASP A 52 -3.21 -11.19 -6.46
C ASP A 52 -4.06 -10.85 -5.21
N PHE A 53 -5.33 -10.48 -5.42
CA PHE A 53 -6.25 -10.15 -4.32
C PHE A 53 -6.57 -11.37 -3.46
N LEU A 54 -6.82 -12.54 -4.06
CA LEU A 54 -7.06 -13.78 -3.31
C LEU A 54 -5.87 -14.09 -2.40
N ASP A 55 -4.64 -14.04 -2.94
CA ASP A 55 -3.41 -14.26 -2.18
C ASP A 55 -3.30 -13.30 -1.01
N TRP A 56 -3.38 -11.99 -1.27
CA TRP A 56 -3.13 -10.99 -0.23
C TRP A 56 -4.20 -10.99 0.85
N LEU A 57 -5.47 -11.18 0.49
CA LEU A 57 -6.56 -11.21 1.45
C LEU A 57 -6.46 -12.43 2.38
N GLU A 58 -6.14 -13.59 1.84
CA GLU A 58 -5.92 -14.80 2.63
C GLU A 58 -4.71 -14.66 3.55
N GLU A 59 -3.60 -14.10 3.09
CA GLU A 59 -2.41 -13.88 3.91
C GLU A 59 -2.65 -12.89 5.05
N ILE A 60 -3.39 -11.80 4.78
CA ILE A 60 -3.76 -10.83 5.83
C ILE A 60 -4.65 -11.50 6.87
N VAL A 61 -5.67 -12.24 6.45
CA VAL A 61 -6.59 -12.94 7.38
C VAL A 61 -5.87 -14.04 8.15
N LEU A 62 -4.93 -14.76 7.52
CA LEU A 62 -4.13 -15.78 8.19
C LEU A 62 -3.25 -15.17 9.29
N ARG A 63 -2.71 -13.98 9.07
CA ARG A 63 -1.84 -13.29 10.03
C ARG A 63 -2.61 -12.58 11.14
N ASP A 64 -3.62 -11.80 10.79
CA ASP A 64 -4.34 -10.91 11.73
C ASP A 64 -5.61 -11.55 12.32
N GLY A 65 -6.05 -12.67 11.75
CA GLY A 65 -7.37 -13.24 12.00
C GLY A 65 -8.50 -12.42 11.34
N GLY A 66 -9.74 -12.81 11.63
CA GLY A 66 -10.94 -12.14 11.11
C GLY A 66 -11.42 -12.70 9.77
N SER A 67 -11.98 -11.84 8.92
CA SER A 67 -12.56 -12.23 7.63
C SER A 67 -12.13 -11.32 6.49
N ILE A 68 -12.26 -11.82 5.27
CA ILE A 68 -11.88 -11.06 4.07
C ILE A 68 -12.78 -9.83 3.91
N ALA A 69 -14.06 -9.95 4.25
CA ALA A 69 -14.97 -8.82 4.31
C ALA A 69 -14.45 -7.73 5.27
N ALA A 70 -13.93 -8.10 6.45
CA ALA A 70 -13.37 -7.12 7.40
C ALA A 70 -12.14 -6.41 6.82
N VAL A 71 -11.23 -7.15 6.18
CA VAL A 71 -10.06 -6.57 5.49
C VAL A 71 -10.48 -5.56 4.42
N LEU A 72 -11.47 -5.91 3.59
CA LEU A 72 -11.98 -5.01 2.54
C LEU A 72 -12.75 -3.80 3.09
N GLN A 73 -13.22 -3.86 4.34
CA GLN A 73 -13.84 -2.72 5.05
C GLN A 73 -12.82 -1.83 5.77
N GLN A 74 -11.54 -2.19 5.80
CA GLN A 74 -10.50 -1.36 6.42
C GLN A 74 -10.51 0.07 5.83
N PRO A 75 -10.37 1.12 6.66
CA PRO A 75 -10.45 2.51 6.20
C PRO A 75 -9.48 2.86 5.07
N ALA A 76 -8.29 2.23 5.03
CA ALA A 76 -7.33 2.41 3.94
C ALA A 76 -7.87 1.92 2.59
N VAL A 77 -8.46 0.72 2.56
CA VAL A 77 -9.05 0.11 1.36
C VAL A 77 -10.29 0.89 0.91
N ARG A 78 -11.17 1.25 1.84
CA ARG A 78 -12.39 2.01 1.54
C ARG A 78 -12.09 3.41 1.00
N ARG A 79 -11.05 4.09 1.52
CA ARG A 79 -10.59 5.38 0.95
C ARG A 79 -10.05 5.22 -0.45
N ALA A 80 -9.26 4.17 -0.72
CA ALA A 80 -8.73 3.90 -2.06
C ALA A 80 -9.83 3.65 -3.10
N LEU A 81 -10.88 2.89 -2.74
CA LEU A 81 -12.05 2.65 -3.62
C LEU A 81 -12.83 3.94 -3.94
N LYS A 82 -12.92 4.86 -2.98
CA LYS A 82 -13.65 6.13 -3.12
C LYS A 82 -12.88 7.23 -3.86
N LEU A 83 -11.65 6.99 -4.32
CA LEU A 83 -10.89 8.00 -5.06
C LEU A 83 -11.66 8.45 -6.30
N GLY A 84 -11.88 9.75 -6.47
CA GLY A 84 -12.50 10.35 -7.67
C GLY A 84 -11.60 10.34 -8.91
N ARG A 85 -10.80 9.29 -9.09
CA ARG A 85 -9.80 9.13 -10.16
C ARG A 85 -10.18 7.99 -11.13
N SER A 86 -9.35 7.77 -12.14
CA SER A 86 -9.53 6.69 -13.10
C SER A 86 -9.57 5.33 -12.41
N ARG A 87 -10.19 4.33 -13.06
CA ARG A 87 -10.25 2.95 -12.57
C ARG A 87 -8.84 2.38 -12.29
N ASN A 88 -7.87 2.67 -13.15
CA ASN A 88 -6.51 2.16 -12.99
C ASN A 88 -5.83 2.79 -11.77
N ASP A 89 -6.10 4.07 -11.49
CA ASP A 89 -5.59 4.74 -10.27
C ASP A 89 -6.23 4.15 -9.01
N LYS A 90 -7.54 3.87 -9.04
CA LYS A 90 -8.23 3.18 -7.95
C LYS A 90 -7.64 1.80 -7.71
N LEU A 91 -7.43 1.01 -8.77
CA LEU A 91 -6.83 -0.32 -8.67
C LEU A 91 -5.45 -0.25 -8.03
N LYS A 92 -4.60 0.67 -8.50
CA LYS A 92 -3.27 0.89 -7.92
C LYS A 92 -3.35 1.23 -6.44
N ALA A 93 -4.20 2.19 -6.07
CA ALA A 93 -4.35 2.62 -4.68
C ALA A 93 -4.89 1.50 -3.76
N VAL A 94 -5.81 0.66 -4.25
CA VAL A 94 -6.32 -0.50 -3.50
C VAL A 94 -5.22 -1.55 -3.35
N LYS A 95 -4.46 -1.83 -4.42
CA LYS A 95 -3.32 -2.75 -4.33
C LYS A 95 -2.27 -2.28 -3.33
N ASP A 96 -1.96 -0.99 -3.33
CA ASP A 96 -1.03 -0.38 -2.37
C ASP A 96 -1.55 -0.49 -0.93
N ALA A 97 -2.86 -0.26 -0.72
CA ALA A 97 -3.49 -0.42 0.59
C ALA A 97 -3.43 -1.86 1.09
N LEU A 98 -3.76 -2.84 0.25
CA LEU A 98 -3.68 -4.27 0.61
C LEU A 98 -2.22 -4.70 0.85
N ARG A 99 -1.27 -4.22 0.05
CA ARG A 99 0.15 -4.51 0.27
C ARG A 99 0.64 -3.99 1.62
N ARG A 100 0.27 -2.77 2.01
CA ARG A 100 0.60 -2.22 3.35
C ARG A 100 -0.04 -3.02 4.48
N LEU A 101 -1.27 -3.50 4.29
CA LEU A 101 -1.91 -4.39 5.25
C LEU A 101 -1.20 -5.75 5.30
N ARG A 102 -0.70 -6.28 4.19
CA ARG A 102 0.05 -7.56 4.14
C ARG A 102 1.42 -7.48 4.81
N TYR A 103 2.04 -6.31 4.84
CA TYR A 103 3.36 -6.11 5.45
C TYR A 103 3.34 -4.99 6.51
N PRO A 104 2.77 -5.24 7.70
CA PRO A 104 2.55 -4.22 8.73
C PRO A 104 3.85 -3.72 9.32
N GLU A 105 4.88 -4.56 9.45
CA GLU A 105 6.20 -4.13 9.91
C GLU A 105 6.84 -3.16 8.90
N ILE A 106 6.75 -3.46 7.59
CA ILE A 106 7.18 -2.55 6.52
C ILE A 106 6.35 -1.25 6.54
N ALA A 107 5.05 -1.34 6.82
CA ALA A 107 4.18 -0.15 6.91
C ALA A 107 4.45 0.68 8.17
N ARG A 108 4.80 0.05 9.30
CA ARG A 108 5.22 0.70 10.54
C ARG A 108 6.53 1.43 10.30
N LEU A 109 7.51 0.75 9.71
CA LEU A 109 8.78 1.32 9.33
C LEU A 109 8.61 2.50 8.36
N GLU A 110 7.77 2.36 7.32
CA GLU A 110 7.45 3.48 6.41
C GLU A 110 6.88 4.68 7.16
N HIS A 111 6.03 4.46 8.16
CA HIS A 111 5.45 5.52 8.98
C HIS A 111 6.47 6.19 9.91
N GLU A 112 7.32 5.41 10.55
CA GLU A 112 8.39 5.89 11.43
C GLU A 112 9.42 6.69 10.63
N LEU A 113 9.85 6.18 9.49
CA LEU A 113 10.74 6.90 8.56
C LEU A 113 10.11 8.20 8.04
N GLN A 114 8.82 8.19 7.66
CA GLN A 114 8.13 9.43 7.28
C GLN A 114 8.05 10.44 8.44
N THR A 115 7.94 9.97 9.67
CA THR A 115 7.93 10.83 10.86
C THR A 115 9.30 11.42 11.12
N CYS A 116 10.37 10.62 11.02
CA CYS A 116 11.75 11.10 11.08
C CYS A 116 12.04 12.13 9.98
N VAL A 117 11.62 11.88 8.73
CA VAL A 117 11.81 12.85 7.63
C VAL A 117 11.10 14.17 7.90
N LYS A 118 9.90 14.15 8.47
CA LYS A 118 9.20 15.37 8.88
C LYS A 118 9.94 16.09 10.01
N ALA A 119 10.47 15.35 10.99
CA ALA A 119 11.23 15.89 12.10
C ALA A 119 12.55 16.55 11.66
N LEU A 120 13.18 16.09 10.58
CA LEU A 120 14.35 16.74 10.00
C LEU A 120 14.05 18.20 9.58
N ALA A 121 12.80 18.52 9.23
CA ALA A 121 12.36 19.87 8.90
C ALA A 121 13.27 20.58 7.86
N LEU A 122 13.74 19.84 6.85
CA LEU A 122 14.69 20.32 5.83
C LEU A 122 14.08 21.36 4.86
N GLY A 123 12.77 21.58 4.95
CA GLY A 123 12.00 22.49 4.12
C GLY A 123 11.49 21.84 2.83
N PRO A 124 10.55 22.49 2.13
CA PRO A 124 9.85 21.92 0.97
C PRO A 124 10.73 21.74 -0.27
N GLN A 125 11.95 22.29 -0.25
CA GLN A 125 12.95 22.20 -1.32
C GLN A 125 13.67 20.84 -1.31
N VAL A 126 13.59 20.10 -0.20
CA VAL A 126 14.29 18.85 0.00
C VAL A 126 13.30 17.70 0.03
N ARG A 127 13.53 16.70 -0.81
CA ARG A 127 12.81 15.44 -0.80
C ARG A 127 13.76 14.34 -0.34
N VAL A 128 13.35 13.58 0.66
CA VAL A 128 14.04 12.36 1.09
C VAL A 128 13.32 11.18 0.44
N ALA A 129 14.07 10.30 -0.20
CA ALA A 129 13.58 9.07 -0.82
C ALA A 129 14.36 7.88 -0.27
N PHE A 130 13.63 6.79 -0.04
CA PHE A 130 14.13 5.52 0.48
C PHE A 130 14.13 4.46 -0.63
N PRO A 131 14.95 3.41 -0.50
CA PRO A 131 14.95 2.32 -1.48
C PRO A 131 13.60 1.60 -1.50
N PRO A 132 13.20 1.05 -2.66
CA PRO A 132 11.97 0.26 -2.75
C PRO A 132 11.98 -0.89 -1.74
N ALA A 133 10.87 -1.05 -1.01
CA ALA A 133 10.74 -2.05 0.06
C ALA A 133 11.75 -1.95 1.21
N PHE A 134 12.54 -0.86 1.29
CA PHE A 134 13.62 -0.66 2.26
C PHE A 134 14.75 -1.71 2.16
N GLU A 135 14.84 -2.42 1.03
CA GLU A 135 15.96 -3.32 0.74
C GLU A 135 17.14 -2.49 0.21
N GLY A 136 17.89 -1.86 1.13
CA GLY A 136 19.10 -1.07 0.83
C GLY A 136 19.49 -0.11 1.96
N ASP A 137 20.77 0.22 2.05
CA ASP A 137 21.37 1.09 3.08
C ASP A 137 21.53 2.55 2.62
N GLU A 138 21.11 2.87 1.40
CA GLU A 138 21.26 4.19 0.81
C GLU A 138 19.98 5.04 0.87
N VAL A 139 20.12 6.29 1.30
CA VAL A 139 19.04 7.29 1.30
C VAL A 139 19.35 8.37 0.28
N THR A 140 18.38 8.68 -0.59
CA THR A 140 18.53 9.75 -1.58
C THR A 140 17.92 11.05 -1.06
N LEU A 141 18.73 12.12 -1.02
CA LEU A 141 18.28 13.49 -0.78
C LEU A 141 18.26 14.26 -2.10
N GLU A 142 17.09 14.65 -2.56
CA GLU A 142 16.91 15.48 -3.76
C GLU A 142 16.64 16.93 -3.34
N VAL A 143 17.47 17.87 -3.82
CA VAL A 143 17.37 19.30 -3.49
C VAL A 143 17.01 20.10 -4.74
N ARG A 144 15.93 20.89 -4.66
CA ARG A 144 15.47 21.78 -5.74
C ARG A 144 15.50 23.24 -5.30
N VAL A 145 16.45 23.99 -5.85
CA VAL A 145 16.73 25.40 -5.49
C VAL A 145 16.96 26.25 -6.74
N LYS A 146 16.74 27.57 -6.63
CA LYS A 146 16.84 28.51 -7.76
C LYS A 146 18.09 29.40 -7.69
N SER A 147 18.84 29.35 -6.59
CA SER A 147 20.03 30.18 -6.37
C SER A 147 21.06 29.46 -5.49
N ALA A 148 22.31 29.90 -5.57
CA ALA A 148 23.38 29.42 -4.70
C ALA A 148 23.09 29.73 -3.21
N LYS A 149 22.45 30.86 -2.92
CA LYS A 149 22.04 31.24 -1.56
C LYS A 149 21.02 30.27 -0.97
N ASP A 150 20.05 29.82 -1.77
CA ASP A 150 19.07 28.83 -1.35
C ASP A 150 19.72 27.46 -1.09
N LEU A 151 20.70 27.08 -1.93
CA LEU A 151 21.48 25.85 -1.74
C LEU A 151 22.25 25.89 -0.42
N ASP A 152 22.95 26.99 -0.14
CA ASP A 152 23.71 27.18 1.10
C ASP A 152 22.81 27.09 2.35
N ALA A 153 21.61 27.66 2.28
CA ALA A 153 20.60 27.55 3.35
C ALA A 153 20.08 26.11 3.54
N VAL A 154 19.92 25.33 2.46
CA VAL A 154 19.58 23.91 2.55
C VAL A 154 20.73 23.10 3.17
N VAL A 155 21.96 23.27 2.68
CA VAL A 155 23.14 22.57 3.18
C VAL A 155 23.38 22.87 4.66
N SER A 156 23.22 24.14 5.07
CA SER A 156 23.34 24.55 6.47
C SER A 156 22.33 23.84 7.38
N ARG A 157 21.06 23.71 6.93
CA ARG A 157 20.04 22.94 7.67
C ARG A 157 20.38 21.45 7.76
N ILE A 158 20.82 20.85 6.65
CA ILE A 158 21.24 19.44 6.63
C ILE A 158 22.39 19.24 7.64
N ARG A 159 23.40 20.11 7.62
CA ARG A 159 24.52 20.06 8.56
C ARG A 159 24.06 20.19 10.01
N GLN A 160 23.13 21.10 10.31
CA GLN A 160 22.56 21.24 11.65
C GLN A 160 21.87 19.94 12.12
N ARG A 161 21.11 19.27 11.25
CA ARG A 161 20.41 18.00 11.54
C ARG A 161 21.34 16.78 11.64
N LEU A 162 22.52 16.85 11.03
CA LEU A 162 23.55 15.84 11.23
C LEU A 162 24.14 15.98 12.64
N THR A 163 24.37 17.20 13.10
CA THR A 163 24.95 17.46 14.42
C THR A 163 24.00 17.15 15.57
N ASP A 164 22.68 17.35 15.40
CA ASP A 164 21.68 17.09 16.45
C ASP A 164 21.23 15.61 16.53
N GLY A 165 21.82 14.72 15.72
CA GLY A 165 21.56 13.28 15.76
C GLY A 165 20.25 12.85 15.08
N THR A 166 19.47 13.78 14.51
CA THR A 166 18.18 13.43 13.89
C THR A 166 18.35 12.51 12.68
N PHE A 167 19.44 12.66 11.92
CA PHE A 167 19.78 11.73 10.84
C PHE A 167 20.18 10.35 11.34
N GLN A 168 20.82 10.24 12.51
CA GLN A 168 21.26 8.96 13.06
C GLN A 168 20.06 8.05 13.36
N ARG A 169 19.01 8.62 13.95
CA ARG A 169 17.74 7.90 14.17
C ARG A 169 17.10 7.40 12.86
N LEU A 170 17.25 8.15 11.77
CA LEU A 170 16.71 7.75 10.47
C LEU A 170 17.46 6.53 9.90
N PHE A 171 18.77 6.45 10.06
CA PHE A 171 19.56 5.30 9.62
C PHE A 171 19.39 4.09 10.54
N GLU A 172 19.27 4.28 11.86
CA GLU A 172 18.93 3.17 12.78
C GLU A 172 17.65 2.44 12.38
N LEU A 173 16.61 3.20 12.01
CA LEU A 173 15.35 2.62 11.54
C LEU A 173 15.51 1.84 10.23
N LEU A 174 16.40 2.29 9.33
CA LEU A 174 16.69 1.56 8.10
C LEU A 174 17.48 0.28 8.36
N ASP A 175 18.36 0.25 9.35
CA ASP A 175 19.11 -0.95 9.74
C ASP A 175 18.22 -2.01 10.43
N GLU A 176 17.09 -1.59 11.00
CA GLU A 176 16.07 -2.47 11.60
C GLU A 176 15.11 -3.09 10.56
N ALA A 177 15.21 -2.69 9.29
CA ALA A 177 14.34 -3.11 8.17
C ALA A 177 14.69 -4.49 7.60
#